data_AF-A0A1C5EUG6-F1
#
_entry.id   AF-A0A1C5EUG6-F1
#
_cell.length_a   1.000
_cell.length_b   1.000
_cell.length_c   1.000
_cell.angle_alpha   90.00
_cell.angle_beta   90.00
_cell.angle_gamma   90.00
#
_symmetry.space_group_name_H-M   'P 1'
#
loop_
_entity.id
_entity.type
_entity.pdbx_description
1 polymer ?
#
loop_
_entity_poly.entity_id
_entity_poly.type
_entity_poly.pdbx_seq_one_letter_code
_entity_poly.pdbx_strand_id
1 'polypeptide(L)' 'MYVNIFAKAARRLARKDPSARMTVTEMLPTPEQAWLTDDEGNTYTSELRFVAVTD' A
#
# COMPACT_ATOMS: atom_id res chain seq x y z
N MET A 1 -3.81 -10.47 10.40
CA MET A 1 -4.83 -9.97 9.47
C MET A 1 -4.29 -9.75 8.04
N TYR A 2 -3.17 -9.05 7.86
CA TYR A 2 -2.60 -8.69 6.55
C TYR A 2 -2.31 -9.87 5.62
N VAL A 3 -1.71 -10.95 6.13
CA VAL A 3 -1.42 -12.18 5.36
C VAL A 3 -2.70 -12.81 4.78
N ASN A 4 -3.79 -12.81 5.55
CA ASN A 4 -5.05 -13.39 5.10
C ASN A 4 -5.70 -12.56 3.97
N ILE A 5 -5.57 -11.23 4.04
CA ILE A 5 -6.03 -10.31 2.99
C ILE A 5 -5.20 -10.51 1.71
N PHE A 6 -3.88 -10.54 1.85
CA PHE A 6 -2.96 -10.82 0.74
C PHE A 6 -3.28 -12.17 0.07
N ALA A 7 -3.41 -13.24 0.87
CA ALA A 7 -3.71 -14.56 0.34
C ALA A 7 -5.10 -14.62 -0.31
N LYS A 8 -6.07 -13.83 0.17
CA LYS A 8 -7.40 -13.71 -0.47
C LYS A 8 -7.29 -13.05 -1.85
N ALA A 9 -6.48 -12.01 -2.00
CA ALA A 9 -6.22 -11.35 -3.28
C ALA A 9 -5.55 -12.32 -4.27
N ALA A 10 -4.50 -13.02 -3.84
CA ALA A 10 -3.80 -14.03 -4.64
C ALA A 10 -4.74 -15.16 -5.10
N ARG A 11 -5.53 -15.74 -4.18
CA ARG A 11 -6.52 -16.78 -4.51
C ARG A 11 -7.59 -16.27 -5.48
N ARG A 12 -8.01 -15.02 -5.36
CA ARG A 12 -9.00 -14.42 -6.27
C ARG A 12 -8.42 -14.25 -7.67
N LEU A 13 -7.16 -13.83 -7.78
CA LEU A 13 -6.47 -13.68 -9.06
C LEU A 13 -6.35 -15.02 -9.78
N ALA A 14 -5.85 -16.05 -9.07
CA ALA A 14 -5.67 -17.40 -9.62
C ALA A 14 -6.99 -18.06 -10.09
N ARG A 15 -8.12 -17.77 -9.41
CA ARG A 15 -9.45 -18.26 -9.87
C ARG A 15 -9.93 -17.61 -11.16
N LYS A 16 -9.49 -16.37 -11.45
CA LYS A 16 -9.88 -15.65 -12.66
C LYS A 16 -9.04 -16.10 -13.85
N ASP A 17 -7.75 -16.27 -13.64
CA ASP A 17 -6.79 -16.74 -14.62
C ASP A 17 -5.60 -17.40 -13.89
N PRO A 18 -5.38 -18.71 -14.06
CA PRO A 18 -4.26 -19.42 -13.45
C PRO A 18 -2.88 -18.88 -13.84
N SER A 19 -2.77 -18.18 -14.97
CA SER A 19 -1.53 -17.58 -15.48
C SER A 19 -1.33 -16.12 -15.09
N ALA A 20 -2.31 -15.52 -14.39
CA ALA A 20 -2.26 -14.12 -14.02
C ALA A 20 -1.10 -13.82 -13.05
N ARG A 21 -0.52 -12.63 -13.23
CA ARG A 21 0.61 -12.15 -12.43
C ARG A 21 0.14 -11.15 -11.39
N MET A 22 0.62 -11.31 -10.17
CA MET A 22 0.47 -10.33 -9.10
C MET A 22 1.78 -9.57 -8.94
N THR A 23 1.73 -8.26 -9.17
CA THR A 23 2.87 -7.39 -8.87
C THR A 23 2.83 -7.02 -7.39
N VAL A 24 3.96 -7.20 -6.72
CA VAL A 24 4.17 -6.74 -5.34
C VAL A 24 5.26 -5.68 -5.39
N THR A 25 4.95 -4.51 -4.85
CA THR A 25 5.91 -3.41 -4.69
C THR A 25 6.16 -3.20 -3.21
N GLU A 26 7.36 -2.76 -2.88
CA GLU A 26 7.62 -2.21 -1.56
C GLU A 26 6.95 -0.84 -1.39
N MET A 27 6.60 -0.52 -0.15
CA MET A 27 6.20 0.84 0.22
C MET A 27 7.48 1.60 0.59
N LEU A 28 7.76 2.68 -0.14
CA LEU A 28 8.89 3.57 0.15
C LEU A 28 8.41 5.02 0.28
N PRO A 29 8.88 5.78 1.29
CA PRO A 29 9.73 5.32 2.40
C PRO A 29 9.03 4.25 3.26
N THR A 30 9.79 3.42 3.99
CA THR A 30 9.20 2.31 4.74
C THR A 30 8.20 2.85 5.77
N PRO A 31 7.23 2.05 6.26
CA PRO A 31 6.25 2.56 7.23
C PRO A 31 6.92 3.24 8.42
N GLU A 32 7.99 2.65 8.94
CA GLU A 32 8.79 3.16 10.07
C GLU A 32 9.40 4.54 9.80
N GLN A 33 9.64 4.87 8.53
CA GLN A 33 10.18 6.16 8.07
C GLN A 33 9.08 7.15 7.66
N ALA A 34 7.86 6.68 7.41
CA ALA A 34 6.75 7.46 6.86
C ALA A 34 5.73 7.90 7.92
N TRP A 35 5.82 7.35 9.15
CA TRP A 35 4.92 7.73 10.23
C TRP A 35 5.12 9.19 10.65
N LEU A 36 4.05 9.96 10.59
CA LEU A 36 3.92 11.24 11.26
C LEU A 36 3.49 11.00 12.71
N THR A 37 4.13 11.64 13.67
CA THR A 37 3.76 11.55 15.08
C THR A 37 3.04 12.80 15.54
N ASP A 38 1.96 12.64 16.30
CA ASP A 38 1.38 13.76 17.06
C ASP A 38 2.18 14.06 18.34
N ASP A 39 1.69 14.97 19.17
CA ASP A 39 2.30 15.37 20.44
C ASP A 39 2.19 14.29 21.54
N GLU A 40 1.28 13.34 21.38
CA GLU A 40 1.15 12.15 22.25
C GLU A 40 2.00 10.97 21.76
N GLY A 41 2.61 11.07 20.57
CA GLY A 41 3.43 10.03 19.96
C GLY A 41 2.65 8.97 19.16
N ASN A 42 1.37 9.20 18.88
CA ASN A 42 0.58 8.32 18.01
C ASN A 42 1.06 8.44 16.57
N THR A 43 1.08 7.33 15.82
CA THR A 43 1.60 7.29 14.45
C THR A 43 0.48 7.36 13.41
N TYR A 44 0.66 8.25 12.44
CA TYR A 44 -0.28 8.51 11.35
C TYR A 44 0.45 8.46 10.00
N THR A 45 -0.27 8.08 8.95
CA THR A 45 0.22 8.19 7.58
C THR A 45 -0.60 9.25 6.84
N SER A 46 0.03 9.98 5.92
CA SER A 46 -0.65 10.93 5.04
C SER A 46 -0.17 10.73 3.61
N GLU A 47 -1.05 11.01 2.65
CA GLU A 47 -0.73 10.98 1.23
C GLU A 47 -0.94 12.38 0.65
N LEU A 48 0.11 12.99 0.10
CA LEU A 48 0.01 14.25 -0.62
C LEU A 48 -0.25 13.96 -2.10
N ARG A 49 -1.41 14.39 -2.60
CA ARG A 49 -1.73 14.37 -4.03
C ARG A 49 -1.86 15.80 -4.52
N PHE A 50 -1.04 16.19 -5.49
CA PHE A 50 -1.17 17.47 -6.18
C PHE A 50 -1.13 17.28 -7.69
N VAL A 51 -1.79 18.18 -8.42
CA VAL A 51 -1.76 18.22 -9.88
C VAL A 51 -1.01 19.48 -10.28
N ALA A 52 0.07 19.32 -11.03
CA ALA A 52 0.75 20.43 -11.67
C ALA A 52 0.16 20.59 -13.09
N VAL A 53 -0.26 21.81 -13.43
CA VAL A 53 -0.69 22.19 -14.77
C VAL A 53 0.30 23.20 -15.33
N THR A 54 0.56 23.10 -16.63
CA THR A 54 1.29 24.12 -17.40
C THR A 54 0.32 24.83 -18.32
N ASP A 55 0.62 26.08 -18.67
CA ASP A 55 -0.08 26.82 -19.73
C ASP A 55 0.10 26.16 -21.11
#